data_AF-A0AAV4AIJ0-F1
#
_entry.id   AF-A0AAV4AIJ0-F1
#
_cell.length_a   1.000
_cell.length_b   1.000
_cell.length_c   1.000
_cell.angle_alpha   90.00
_cell.angle_beta   90.00
_cell.angle_gamma   90.00
#
_symmetry.space_group_name_H-M   'P 1'
#
loop_
_entity.id
_entity.type
_entity.pdbx_description
1 polymer ?
#
loop_
_entity_poly.entity_id
_entity_poly.type
_entity_poly.pdbx_seq_one_letter_code
_entity_poly.pdbx_strand_id
1 'polypeptide(L)'
;METNKSGILRMYEFVIKRSCGLHVVHNSFRHGSEKSGWALGEFLRDLYTLFKKAPARKDDYFNAAGESTPKLSLKFCGHRWLENVPAAERALEIWPFVLLYIKAVRKREASKPSCKSYQTIVEKESDQLFTAKLHSFIFLANILRPFLEKFQKDAPLAPFLVPSLLAVVKRLYSLILTQETVAGIKDAADLSLPKDLPSSSFKKESEISLGHQAELALDKVKTKVSALKIKDLKQSFSACVKEILTRMLQKTPLRATNVKPGCKTQRIALTLRQDESRSRFGVLSPEETRVFPKMYCWTRELLPPVWARP
;
A
#
# COMPACT_ATOMS: atom_id res chain seq x y z
N MET A 1 -25.62 -27.01 -25.38
CA MET A 1 -25.35 -26.40 -24.06
C MET A 1 -23.85 -26.12 -23.82
N GLU A 2 -23.01 -26.01 -24.86
CA GLU A 2 -21.55 -25.87 -24.71
C GLU A 2 -21.00 -24.44 -24.85
N THR A 3 -21.84 -23.45 -25.14
CA THR A 3 -21.37 -22.10 -25.48
C THR A 3 -21.15 -21.17 -24.28
N ASN A 4 -21.64 -21.52 -23.08
CA ASN A 4 -21.57 -20.65 -21.90
C ASN A 4 -20.25 -20.79 -21.09
N LYS A 5 -19.55 -21.94 -21.18
CA LYS A 5 -18.27 -22.16 -20.48
C LYS A 5 -17.11 -21.33 -21.07
N SER A 6 -17.10 -21.11 -22.39
CA SER A 6 -16.02 -20.37 -23.07
C SER A 6 -16.02 -18.87 -22.78
N GLY A 7 -17.19 -18.28 -22.51
CA GLY A 7 -17.34 -16.86 -22.16
C GLY A 7 -16.83 -16.55 -20.75
N ILE A 8 -17.13 -17.43 -19.78
CA ILE A 8 -16.65 -17.33 -18.40
C ILE A 8 -15.12 -17.50 -18.34
N LEU A 9 -14.56 -18.47 -19.07
CA LEU A 9 -13.11 -18.68 -19.17
C LEU A 9 -12.38 -17.49 -19.82
N ARG A 10 -12.93 -16.93 -20.92
CA ARG A 10 -12.38 -15.71 -21.54
C ARG A 10 -12.49 -14.48 -20.63
N MET A 11 -13.52 -14.39 -19.78
CA MET A 11 -13.69 -13.32 -18.79
C MET A 11 -12.64 -13.40 -17.69
N TYR A 12 -12.40 -14.60 -17.12
CA TYR A 12 -11.33 -14.83 -16.14
C TYR A 12 -9.96 -14.58 -16.76
N GLU A 13 -9.72 -15.03 -17.99
CA GLU A 13 -8.49 -14.72 -18.71
C GLU A 13 -8.28 -13.22 -18.93
N PHE A 14 -9.33 -12.45 -19.24
CA PHE A 14 -9.19 -11.01 -19.52
C PHE A 14 -8.96 -10.18 -18.24
N VAL A 15 -9.62 -10.53 -17.14
CA VAL A 15 -9.42 -9.90 -15.81
C VAL A 15 -8.03 -10.24 -15.24
N ILE A 16 -7.49 -11.40 -15.57
CA ILE A 16 -6.16 -11.85 -15.10
C ILE A 16 -5.03 -11.35 -16.02
N LYS A 17 -5.22 -11.32 -17.35
CA LYS A 17 -4.15 -11.02 -18.33
C LYS A 17 -3.77 -9.54 -18.50
N ARG A 18 -4.62 -8.56 -18.13
CA ARG A 18 -4.33 -7.12 -18.42
C ARG A 18 -3.73 -6.31 -17.27
N SER A 19 -3.67 -6.85 -16.06
CA SER A 19 -2.83 -6.48 -14.91
C SER A 19 -3.54 -7.06 -13.70
N CYS A 20 -2.90 -7.98 -12.97
CA CYS A 20 -3.54 -8.57 -11.80
C CYS A 20 -4.01 -7.45 -10.84
N GLY A 21 -5.18 -7.61 -10.23
CA GLY A 21 -5.73 -6.60 -9.30
C GLY A 21 -4.72 -6.20 -8.20
N LEU A 22 -3.79 -7.09 -7.85
CA LEU A 22 -2.69 -6.82 -6.94
C LEU A 22 -1.73 -5.75 -7.47
N HIS A 23 -1.31 -5.80 -8.74
CA HIS A 23 -0.46 -4.76 -9.34
C HIS A 23 -1.15 -3.39 -9.32
N VAL A 24 -2.46 -3.35 -9.54
CA VAL A 24 -3.23 -2.11 -9.44
C VAL A 24 -3.19 -1.56 -8.01
N VAL A 25 -3.36 -2.40 -6.99
CA VAL A 25 -3.33 -1.98 -5.58
C VAL A 25 -1.94 -1.48 -5.17
N HIS A 26 -0.87 -2.21 -5.51
CA HIS A 26 0.52 -1.77 -5.27
C HIS A 26 0.83 -0.42 -5.92
N ASN A 27 0.48 -0.28 -7.20
CA ASN A 27 0.70 0.96 -7.92
C ASN A 27 -0.16 2.09 -7.36
N SER A 28 -1.41 1.84 -6.99
CA SER A 28 -2.29 2.86 -6.39
C SER A 28 -1.68 3.41 -5.10
N PHE A 29 -1.19 2.52 -4.22
CA PHE A 29 -0.50 2.92 -2.99
C PHE A 29 0.77 3.73 -3.24
N ARG A 30 1.58 3.31 -4.23
CA ARG A 30 2.76 4.08 -4.67
C ARG A 30 2.38 5.49 -5.11
N HIS A 31 1.41 5.63 -6.02
CA HIS A 31 1.00 6.93 -6.56
C HIS A 31 0.41 7.82 -5.47
N GLY A 32 -0.37 7.26 -4.54
CA GLY A 32 -0.86 7.99 -3.37
C GLY A 32 0.27 8.50 -2.48
N SER A 33 1.25 7.63 -2.20
CA SER A 33 2.43 8.01 -1.41
C SER A 33 3.24 9.10 -2.09
N GLU A 34 3.41 9.05 -3.42
CA GLU A 34 4.06 10.11 -4.19
C GLU A 34 3.24 11.42 -4.16
N LYS A 35 1.90 11.33 -4.26
CA LYS A 35 0.99 12.49 -4.18
C LYS A 35 1.02 13.21 -2.83
N SER A 36 1.35 12.52 -1.74
CA SER A 36 1.53 13.14 -0.43
C SER A 36 2.68 14.15 -0.38
N GLY A 37 3.67 14.03 -1.26
CA GLY A 37 4.87 14.87 -1.26
C GLY A 37 5.85 14.57 -0.12
N TRP A 38 5.62 13.54 0.71
CA TRP A 38 6.46 13.27 1.88
C TRP A 38 7.83 12.66 1.54
N ALA A 39 8.01 12.17 0.30
CA ALA A 39 9.23 11.51 -0.19
C ALA A 39 9.73 10.34 0.68
N LEU A 40 8.82 9.61 1.33
CA LEU A 40 9.17 8.49 2.21
C LEU A 40 9.85 7.33 1.48
N GLY A 41 9.47 7.07 0.22
CA GLY A 41 10.09 6.02 -0.58
C GLY A 41 11.56 6.31 -0.92
N GLU A 42 11.94 7.58 -1.09
CA GLU A 42 13.33 7.99 -1.26
C GLU A 42 14.09 7.82 0.05
N PHE A 43 13.55 8.37 1.14
CA PHE A 43 14.11 8.20 2.48
C PHE A 43 14.41 6.73 2.84
N LEU A 44 13.44 5.81 2.65
CA LEU A 44 13.63 4.39 3.01
C LEU A 44 14.71 3.71 2.16
N ARG A 45 14.87 4.10 0.88
CA ARG A 45 15.96 3.60 0.03
C ARG A 45 17.31 4.16 0.44
N ASP A 46 17.35 5.44 0.77
CA ASP A 46 18.58 6.14 1.16
C ASP A 46 19.08 5.68 2.53
N LEU A 47 18.17 5.46 3.48
CA LEU A 47 18.49 4.89 4.78
C LEU A 47 19.17 3.51 4.67
N TYR A 48 18.72 2.67 3.75
CA TYR A 48 19.38 1.40 3.45
C TYR A 48 20.72 1.59 2.74
N THR A 49 20.77 2.48 1.76
CA THR A 49 21.95 2.71 0.92
C THR A 49 23.11 3.34 1.71
N LEU A 50 22.81 4.23 2.66
CA LEU A 50 23.79 4.90 3.51
C LEU A 50 24.73 3.89 4.19
N PHE A 51 24.16 2.83 4.77
CA PHE A 51 24.92 1.84 5.51
C PHE A 51 25.34 0.64 4.66
N LYS A 52 24.59 0.27 3.60
CA LYS A 52 24.84 -0.97 2.84
C LYS A 52 26.29 -1.14 2.38
N LYS A 53 26.87 -0.11 1.75
CA LYS A 53 28.15 -0.19 1.01
C LYS A 53 29.36 0.40 1.75
N ALA A 54 29.23 0.75 3.02
CA ALA A 54 30.31 1.40 3.77
C ALA A 54 30.46 0.79 5.16
N PRO A 55 31.36 -0.21 5.33
CA PRO A 55 31.63 -0.85 6.61
C PRO A 55 32.00 0.16 7.70
N ALA A 56 32.96 1.07 7.43
CA ALA A 56 33.35 2.12 8.37
C ALA A 56 32.17 2.99 8.85
N ARG A 57 31.20 3.30 7.99
CA ARG A 57 30.00 4.04 8.41
C ARG A 57 29.05 3.21 9.26
N LYS A 58 29.00 1.89 9.05
CA LYS A 58 28.25 1.01 9.95
C LYS A 58 28.91 1.02 11.32
N ASP A 59 30.23 0.90 11.39
CA ASP A 59 30.97 0.91 12.64
C ASP A 59 30.76 2.24 13.38
N ASP A 60 30.86 3.39 12.69
CA ASP A 60 30.52 4.70 13.25
C ASP A 60 29.08 4.76 13.79
N TYR A 61 28.13 4.15 13.09
CA TYR A 61 26.72 4.06 13.53
C TYR A 61 26.52 3.18 14.77
N PHE A 62 27.19 2.03 14.83
CA PHE A 62 27.16 1.15 16.00
C PHE A 62 27.82 1.83 17.20
N ASN A 63 28.97 2.47 17.00
CA ASN A 63 29.69 3.22 18.04
C ASN A 63 28.85 4.39 18.57
N ALA A 64 28.15 5.12 17.70
CA ALA A 64 27.27 6.21 18.10
C ALA A 64 26.06 5.76 18.94
N ALA A 65 25.67 4.49 18.87
CA ALA A 65 24.59 3.93 19.68
C ALA A 65 25.04 3.49 21.08
N GLY A 66 26.35 3.50 21.37
CA GLY A 66 26.91 3.16 22.68
C GLY A 66 26.65 1.70 23.08
N GLU A 67 26.14 1.48 24.29
CA GLU A 67 25.84 0.15 24.82
C GLU A 67 24.63 -0.52 24.15
N SER A 68 23.80 0.26 23.44
CA SER A 68 22.69 -0.31 22.67
C SER A 68 23.21 -0.98 21.41
N THR A 69 22.67 -2.15 21.06
CA THR A 69 22.96 -2.80 19.77
C THR A 69 21.89 -2.40 18.74
N PRO A 70 22.12 -1.36 17.91
CA PRO A 70 21.12 -0.93 16.94
C PRO A 70 20.96 -1.96 15.82
N LYS A 71 19.76 -2.01 15.24
CA LYS A 71 19.53 -2.80 14.01
C LYS A 71 19.88 -1.98 12.78
N LEU A 72 20.15 -2.66 11.68
CA LEU A 72 20.23 -2.01 10.36
C LEU A 72 18.85 -1.91 9.70
N SER A 73 18.74 -0.94 8.79
CA SER A 73 17.57 -0.76 7.94
C SER A 73 17.37 -1.94 6.99
N LEU A 74 16.11 -2.18 6.62
CA LEU A 74 15.76 -3.18 5.61
C LEU A 74 15.71 -2.53 4.22
N LYS A 75 15.93 -3.35 3.18
CA LYS A 75 15.88 -2.90 1.79
C LYS A 75 14.44 -2.53 1.41
N PHE A 76 14.24 -1.31 0.94
CA PHE A 76 12.98 -0.87 0.33
C PHE A 76 12.92 -1.23 -1.17
N CYS A 77 11.88 -1.94 -1.60
CA CYS A 77 11.67 -2.33 -3.01
C CYS A 77 10.77 -1.33 -3.74
N GLY A 78 11.28 -0.67 -4.78
CA GLY A 78 10.54 0.36 -5.54
C GLY A 78 9.31 -0.15 -6.31
N HIS A 79 9.18 -1.46 -6.52
CA HIS A 79 8.06 -2.07 -7.24
C HIS A 79 7.04 -2.72 -6.31
N ARG A 80 7.42 -3.04 -5.06
CA ARG A 80 6.58 -3.78 -4.10
C ARG A 80 6.28 -2.97 -2.85
N TRP A 81 5.62 -1.82 -3.05
CA TRP A 81 5.47 -0.82 -1.99
C TRP A 81 4.75 -1.33 -0.72
N LEU A 82 3.72 -2.16 -0.87
CA LEU A 82 2.97 -2.72 0.25
C LEU A 82 3.70 -3.85 0.98
N GLU A 83 4.66 -4.51 0.33
CA GLU A 83 5.55 -5.48 0.99
C GLU A 83 6.64 -4.77 1.81
N ASN A 84 6.82 -3.46 1.65
CA ASN A 84 7.83 -2.69 2.37
C ASN A 84 7.38 -2.20 3.76
N VAL A 85 6.23 -2.64 4.28
CA VAL A 85 5.80 -2.28 5.65
C VAL A 85 6.87 -2.60 6.69
N PRO A 86 7.51 -3.80 6.69
CA PRO A 86 8.59 -4.10 7.64
C PRO A 86 9.78 -3.15 7.51
N ALA A 87 10.06 -2.63 6.30
CA ALA A 87 11.14 -1.66 6.10
C ALA A 87 10.81 -0.29 6.71
N ALA A 88 9.55 0.14 6.63
CA ALA A 88 9.08 1.37 7.28
C ALA A 88 9.05 1.23 8.81
N GLU A 89 8.58 0.08 9.33
CA GLU A 89 8.60 -0.22 10.76
C GLU A 89 10.03 -0.28 11.31
N ARG A 90 10.93 -0.96 10.61
CA ARG A 90 12.36 -0.97 10.96
C ARG A 90 12.95 0.44 10.95
N ALA A 91 12.56 1.27 9.98
CA ALA A 91 13.05 2.64 9.92
C ALA A 91 12.64 3.47 11.15
N LEU A 92 11.41 3.27 11.67
CA LEU A 92 10.98 3.90 12.93
C LEU A 92 11.74 3.35 14.13
N GLU A 93 11.94 2.03 14.20
CA GLU A 93 12.69 1.36 15.27
C GLU A 93 14.12 1.92 15.38
N ILE A 94 14.79 2.10 14.25
CA ILE A 94 16.18 2.55 14.23
C ILE A 94 16.34 4.07 14.24
N TRP A 95 15.26 4.82 14.08
CA TRP A 95 15.29 6.27 13.93
C TRP A 95 16.03 6.99 15.07
N PRO A 96 15.81 6.67 16.35
CA PRO A 96 16.56 7.30 17.44
C PRO A 96 18.08 7.12 17.32
N PHE A 97 18.55 5.94 16.90
CA PHE A 97 19.97 5.66 16.70
C PHE A 97 20.53 6.39 15.47
N VAL A 98 19.71 6.58 14.43
CA VAL A 98 20.09 7.41 13.26
C VAL A 98 20.31 8.85 13.70
N LEU A 99 19.48 9.40 14.59
CA LEU A 99 19.67 10.73 15.16
C LEU A 99 20.95 10.84 15.99
N LEU A 100 21.29 9.80 16.77
CA LEU A 100 22.56 9.73 17.50
C LEU A 100 23.76 9.76 16.55
N TYR A 101 23.72 8.98 15.47
CA TYR A 101 24.75 8.99 14.45
C TYR A 101 24.91 10.36 13.78
N ILE A 102 23.80 11.04 13.41
CA ILE A 102 23.86 12.41 12.86
C ILE A 102 24.51 13.37 13.87
N LYS A 103 24.18 13.22 15.16
CA LYS A 103 24.78 14.02 16.24
C LYS A 103 26.28 13.77 16.35
N ALA A 104 26.73 12.50 16.32
CA ALA A 104 28.15 12.14 16.34
C ALA A 104 28.91 12.74 15.14
N VAL A 105 28.32 12.68 13.93
CA VAL A 105 28.89 13.31 12.73
C VAL A 105 29.00 14.83 12.91
N ARG A 106 27.98 15.51 13.45
CA ARG A 106 28.01 16.95 13.71
C ARG A 106 29.08 17.34 14.74
N LYS A 107 29.32 16.47 15.73
CA LYS A 107 30.39 16.63 16.74
C LYS A 107 31.78 16.23 16.25
N ARG A 108 31.91 15.72 15.02
CA ARG A 108 33.17 15.17 14.46
C ARG A 108 33.68 13.92 15.20
N GLU A 109 32.80 13.21 15.89
CA GLU A 109 33.07 11.90 16.50
C GLU A 109 32.95 10.76 15.46
N ALA A 110 32.29 11.03 14.33
CA ALA A 110 32.13 10.12 13.20
C ALA A 110 32.43 10.82 11.87
N SER A 111 32.77 10.04 10.84
CA SER A 111 33.10 10.56 9.52
C SER A 111 31.87 11.15 8.81
N LYS A 112 31.95 12.41 8.33
CA LYS A 112 30.83 13.04 7.61
C LYS A 112 30.66 12.45 6.20
N PRO A 113 29.54 11.77 5.89
CA PRO A 113 29.32 11.26 4.54
C PRO A 113 29.00 12.42 3.58
N SER A 114 29.60 12.42 2.40
CA SER A 114 29.33 13.40 1.33
C SER A 114 28.20 12.98 0.38
N CYS A 115 27.60 11.79 0.56
CA CYS A 115 26.63 11.22 -0.37
C CYS A 115 25.21 11.79 -0.22
N LYS A 116 24.44 11.79 -1.32
CA LYS A 116 23.02 12.19 -1.36
C LYS A 116 22.18 11.50 -0.28
N SER A 117 22.36 10.20 -0.06
CA SER A 117 21.58 9.46 0.94
C SER A 117 21.71 10.02 2.36
N TYR A 118 22.88 10.55 2.73
CA TYR A 118 23.06 11.21 4.02
C TYR A 118 22.32 12.55 4.08
N GLN A 119 22.37 13.34 3.00
CA GLN A 119 21.64 14.62 2.90
C GLN A 119 20.13 14.42 3.08
N THR A 120 19.55 13.44 2.37
CA THR A 120 18.14 13.07 2.50
C THR A 120 17.74 12.71 3.92
N ILE A 121 18.60 12.00 4.66
CA ILE A 121 18.32 11.60 6.05
C ILE A 121 18.38 12.83 6.98
N VAL A 122 19.36 13.71 6.80
CA VAL A 122 19.50 14.96 7.56
C VAL A 122 18.31 15.90 7.30
N GLU A 123 17.79 15.97 6.08
CA GLU A 123 16.57 16.72 5.76
C GLU A 123 15.36 16.19 6.53
N LYS A 124 15.22 14.87 6.70
CA LYS A 124 14.13 14.28 7.50
C LYS A 124 14.30 14.49 8.99
N GLU A 125 15.52 14.61 9.51
CA GLU A 125 15.77 14.99 10.90
C GLU A 125 15.25 16.39 11.23
N SER A 126 15.26 17.30 10.25
CA SER A 126 14.70 18.65 10.39
C SER A 126 13.15 18.68 10.34
N ASP A 127 12.51 17.62 9.84
CA ASP A 127 11.06 17.52 9.74
C ASP A 127 10.45 16.98 11.04
N GLN A 128 9.92 17.88 11.86
CA GLN A 128 9.27 17.56 13.13
C GLN A 128 8.08 16.59 13.00
N LEU A 129 7.47 16.50 11.81
CA LEU A 129 6.32 15.63 11.53
C LEU A 129 6.72 14.31 10.83
N PHE A 130 8.01 14.05 10.66
CA PHE A 130 8.52 12.90 9.91
C PHE A 130 8.00 11.56 10.45
N THR A 131 8.06 11.36 11.78
CA THR A 131 7.59 10.12 12.41
C THR A 131 6.09 9.93 12.22
N ALA A 132 5.28 10.98 12.35
CA ALA A 132 3.84 10.94 12.09
C ALA A 132 3.53 10.59 10.62
N LYS A 133 4.27 11.15 9.65
CA LYS A 133 4.17 10.80 8.21
C LYS A 133 4.47 9.32 7.97
N LEU A 134 5.53 8.80 8.59
CA LEU A 134 5.93 7.40 8.42
C LEU A 134 4.94 6.42 9.08
N HIS A 135 4.39 6.76 10.25
CA HIS A 135 3.29 6.01 10.84
C HIS A 135 2.02 6.05 9.99
N SER A 136 1.70 7.20 9.38
CA SER A 136 0.55 7.34 8.47
C SER A 136 0.71 6.45 7.22
N PHE A 137 1.92 6.37 6.69
CA PHE A 137 2.27 5.49 5.59
C PHE A 137 2.05 4.01 5.95
N ILE A 138 2.53 3.58 7.12
CA ILE A 138 2.33 2.20 7.62
C ILE A 138 0.85 1.91 7.84
N PHE A 139 0.10 2.85 8.42
CA PHE A 139 -1.34 2.73 8.63
C PHE A 139 -2.09 2.47 7.32
N LEU A 140 -1.84 3.28 6.28
CA LEU A 140 -2.47 3.09 4.96
C LEU A 140 -2.07 1.76 4.30
N ALA A 141 -0.79 1.39 4.42
CA ALA A 141 -0.32 0.11 3.90
C ALA A 141 -1.03 -1.08 4.59
N ASN A 142 -1.22 -1.00 5.91
CA ASN A 142 -1.90 -2.03 6.70
C ASN A 142 -3.40 -2.17 6.40
N ILE A 143 -4.03 -1.14 5.84
CA ILE A 143 -5.41 -1.25 5.32
C ILE A 143 -5.45 -2.11 4.04
N LEU A 144 -4.44 -1.98 3.19
CA LEU A 144 -4.35 -2.67 1.89
C LEU A 144 -3.75 -4.07 2.00
N ARG A 145 -2.92 -4.33 3.01
CA ARG A 145 -2.15 -5.57 3.16
C ARG A 145 -3.01 -6.84 3.26
N PRO A 146 -4.10 -6.90 4.05
CA PRO A 146 -4.93 -8.12 4.14
C PRO A 146 -5.53 -8.54 2.80
N PHE A 147 -5.82 -7.58 1.92
CA PHE A 147 -6.25 -7.88 0.57
C PHE A 147 -5.14 -8.58 -0.21
N LEU A 148 -3.92 -8.05 -0.20
CA LEU A 148 -2.79 -8.69 -0.88
C LEU A 148 -2.52 -10.10 -0.35
N GLU A 149 -2.41 -10.25 0.96
CA GLU A 149 -2.15 -11.54 1.61
C GLU A 149 -3.22 -12.58 1.27
N LYS A 150 -4.48 -12.15 1.12
CA LYS A 150 -5.56 -13.02 0.66
C LYS A 150 -5.32 -13.47 -0.78
N PHE A 151 -5.13 -12.55 -1.72
CA PHE A 151 -5.05 -12.86 -3.16
C PHE A 151 -3.67 -13.32 -3.67
N GLN A 152 -2.65 -13.35 -2.80
CA GLN A 152 -1.34 -13.94 -3.09
C GLN A 152 -1.29 -15.46 -2.80
N LYS A 153 -2.34 -16.03 -2.20
CA LYS A 153 -2.45 -17.47 -1.96
C LYS A 153 -2.80 -18.21 -3.24
N ASP A 154 -2.23 -19.40 -3.41
CA ASP A 154 -2.55 -20.31 -4.50
C ASP A 154 -3.90 -21.01 -4.25
N ALA A 155 -4.99 -20.26 -4.43
CA ALA A 155 -6.36 -20.69 -4.20
C ALA A 155 -7.31 -20.04 -5.22
N PRO A 156 -8.46 -20.68 -5.55
CA PRO A 156 -9.42 -20.16 -6.52
C PRO A 156 -10.23 -18.97 -5.94
N LEU A 157 -9.56 -17.85 -5.71
CA LEU A 157 -10.12 -16.70 -4.98
C LEU A 157 -10.82 -15.67 -5.88
N ALA A 158 -10.84 -15.90 -7.18
CA ALA A 158 -11.33 -14.95 -8.16
C ALA A 158 -12.79 -14.49 -7.91
N PRO A 159 -13.75 -15.33 -7.45
CA PRO A 159 -15.10 -14.88 -7.08
C PRO A 159 -15.11 -13.85 -5.93
N PHE A 160 -14.13 -13.90 -5.04
CA PHE A 160 -14.05 -13.00 -3.89
C PHE A 160 -13.37 -11.67 -4.21
N LEU A 161 -12.86 -11.47 -5.43
CA LEU A 161 -12.08 -10.30 -5.81
C LEU A 161 -12.87 -9.01 -5.67
N VAL A 162 -14.05 -8.93 -6.28
CA VAL A 162 -14.89 -7.73 -6.26
C VAL A 162 -15.38 -7.40 -4.85
N PRO A 163 -15.96 -8.34 -4.07
CA PRO A 163 -16.36 -8.07 -2.69
C PRO A 163 -15.19 -7.61 -1.81
N SER A 164 -14.02 -8.22 -1.95
CA SER A 164 -12.85 -7.86 -1.15
C SER A 164 -12.30 -6.48 -1.55
N LEU A 165 -12.29 -6.13 -2.84
CA LEU A 165 -11.92 -4.79 -3.30
C LEU A 165 -12.90 -3.72 -2.80
N LEU A 166 -14.21 -4.00 -2.84
CA LEU A 166 -15.23 -3.08 -2.35
C LEU A 166 -15.04 -2.80 -0.85
N ALA A 167 -14.77 -3.83 -0.04
CA ALA A 167 -14.51 -3.67 1.39
C ALA A 167 -13.29 -2.76 1.66
N VAL A 168 -12.20 -2.94 0.90
CA VAL A 168 -11.00 -2.11 1.00
C VAL A 168 -11.30 -0.65 0.60
N VAL A 169 -12.02 -0.45 -0.49
CA VAL A 169 -12.41 0.90 -0.96
C VAL A 169 -13.32 1.59 0.05
N LYS A 170 -14.33 0.91 0.61
CA LYS A 170 -15.17 1.45 1.69
C LYS A 170 -14.34 1.84 2.90
N ARG A 171 -13.35 1.01 3.27
CA ARG A 171 -12.44 1.33 4.38
C ARG A 171 -11.61 2.58 4.09
N LEU A 172 -11.04 2.73 2.89
CA LEU A 172 -10.32 3.93 2.50
C LEU A 172 -11.22 5.18 2.46
N TYR A 173 -12.45 5.06 1.95
CA TYR A 173 -13.43 6.14 1.98
C TYR A 173 -13.75 6.59 3.41
N SER A 174 -13.87 5.66 4.36
CA SER A 174 -14.13 5.99 5.76
C SER A 174 -13.07 6.89 6.42
N LEU A 175 -11.87 6.99 5.84
CA LEU A 175 -10.81 7.88 6.30
C LEU A 175 -11.06 9.35 5.95
N ILE A 176 -11.76 9.61 4.84
CA ILE A 176 -11.90 10.95 4.25
C ILE A 176 -13.34 11.42 4.06
N LEU A 177 -14.32 10.52 4.02
CA LEU A 177 -15.74 10.84 3.84
C LEU A 177 -16.52 10.75 5.15
N THR A 178 -17.61 11.52 5.24
CA THR A 178 -18.54 11.47 6.37
C THR A 178 -19.17 10.09 6.51
N GLN A 179 -19.56 9.71 7.73
CA GLN A 179 -20.17 8.42 8.00
C GLN A 179 -21.46 8.20 7.21
N GLU A 180 -22.25 9.26 7.04
CA GLU A 180 -23.47 9.28 6.22
C GLU A 180 -23.17 8.91 4.76
N THR A 181 -22.15 9.54 4.16
CA THR A 181 -21.77 9.26 2.77
C THR A 181 -21.30 7.81 2.60
N VAL A 182 -20.52 7.28 3.55
CA VAL A 182 -20.02 5.90 3.51
C VAL A 182 -21.15 4.89 3.70
N ALA A 183 -22.11 5.17 4.58
CA ALA A 183 -23.28 4.31 4.81
C ALA A 183 -24.17 4.20 3.57
N GLY A 184 -24.19 5.22 2.71
CA GLY A 184 -24.89 5.21 1.43
C GLY A 184 -24.30 4.24 0.39
N ILE A 185 -23.02 3.85 0.53
CA ILE A 185 -22.35 2.94 -0.41
C ILE A 185 -22.73 1.49 -0.04
N LYS A 186 -23.64 0.89 -0.79
CA LYS A 186 -24.05 -0.51 -0.62
C LYS A 186 -23.23 -1.39 -1.55
N ASP A 187 -23.20 -1.05 -2.82
CA ASP A 187 -22.60 -1.83 -3.89
C ASP A 187 -21.53 -1.05 -4.68
N ALA A 188 -20.86 -1.73 -5.62
CA ALA A 188 -19.89 -1.10 -6.50
C ALA A 188 -20.49 -0.01 -7.41
N ALA A 189 -21.80 -0.08 -7.66
CA ALA A 189 -22.55 0.92 -8.43
C ALA A 189 -22.60 2.30 -7.76
N ASP A 190 -22.53 2.33 -6.42
CA ASP A 190 -22.61 3.55 -5.64
C ASP A 190 -21.25 4.28 -5.52
N LEU A 191 -20.19 3.69 -6.09
CA LEU A 191 -18.84 4.23 -6.01
C LEU A 191 -18.63 5.36 -7.05
N SER A 192 -18.47 6.58 -6.55
CA SER A 192 -18.05 7.74 -7.33
C SER A 192 -16.57 8.04 -7.12
N LEU A 193 -15.88 8.61 -8.12
CA LEU A 193 -14.49 9.04 -7.92
C LEU A 193 -14.43 10.20 -6.90
N PRO A 194 -13.34 10.33 -6.12
CA PRO A 194 -13.23 11.41 -5.14
C PRO A 194 -13.38 12.82 -5.72
N LYS A 195 -13.05 13.02 -7.00
CA LYS A 195 -13.20 14.31 -7.70
C LYS A 195 -14.64 14.65 -8.07
N ASP A 196 -15.52 13.65 -8.12
CA ASP A 196 -16.93 13.80 -8.54
C ASP A 196 -17.85 13.92 -7.31
N LEU A 197 -17.30 13.79 -6.10
CA LEU A 197 -18.04 13.92 -4.84
C LEU A 197 -18.10 15.40 -4.42
N PRO A 198 -19.23 15.86 -3.85
CA PRO A 198 -19.36 17.22 -3.34
C PRO A 198 -18.46 17.43 -2.12
N SER A 199 -18.03 18.67 -1.89
CA SER A 199 -17.18 19.03 -0.75
C SER A 199 -17.82 18.69 0.61
N SER A 200 -19.14 18.70 0.71
CA SER A 200 -19.91 18.34 1.91
C SER A 200 -19.79 16.86 2.30
N SER A 201 -19.45 15.98 1.35
CA SER A 201 -19.24 14.56 1.62
C SER A 201 -17.93 14.27 2.35
N PHE A 202 -16.99 15.21 2.37
CA PHE A 202 -15.69 15.03 3.00
C PHE A 202 -15.69 15.45 4.46
N LYS A 203 -14.95 14.71 5.29
CA LYS A 203 -14.67 15.08 6.68
C LYS A 203 -13.91 16.41 6.73
N LYS A 204 -14.14 17.17 7.81
CA LYS A 204 -13.32 18.33 8.15
C LYS A 204 -11.91 17.88 8.52
N GLU A 205 -10.91 18.75 8.35
CA GLU A 205 -9.53 18.40 8.68
C GLU A 205 -9.34 18.00 10.16
N SER A 206 -10.15 18.53 11.07
CA SER A 206 -10.13 18.12 12.48
C SER A 206 -10.48 16.64 12.69
N GLU A 207 -11.36 16.09 11.86
CA GLU A 207 -11.91 14.73 11.98
C GLU A 207 -11.11 13.67 11.21
N ILE A 208 -10.20 14.10 10.34
CA ILE A 208 -9.29 13.19 9.63
C ILE A 208 -8.30 12.59 10.64
N SER A 209 -8.33 11.27 10.79
CA SER A 209 -7.38 10.52 11.59
C SER A 209 -6.27 9.96 10.71
N LEU A 210 -5.02 10.15 11.16
CA LEU A 210 -3.81 9.65 10.51
C LEU A 210 -3.46 8.20 10.92
N GLY A 211 -4.29 7.59 11.77
CA GLY A 211 -4.03 6.33 12.45
C GLY A 211 -3.43 6.53 13.84
N HIS A 212 -3.75 5.64 14.77
CA HIS A 212 -3.46 5.80 16.20
C HIS A 212 -1.97 6.12 16.50
N GLN A 213 -1.04 5.37 15.90
CA GLN A 213 0.39 5.59 16.10
C GLN A 213 0.89 6.93 15.54
N ALA A 214 0.29 7.42 14.45
CA ALA A 214 0.63 8.73 13.90
C ALA A 214 0.13 9.87 14.80
N GLU A 215 -1.07 9.73 15.37
CA GLU A 215 -1.61 10.70 16.34
C GLU A 215 -0.76 10.74 17.62
N LEU A 216 -0.35 9.58 18.15
CA LEU A 216 0.58 9.52 19.30
C LEU A 216 1.92 10.20 19.00
N ALA A 217 2.45 10.02 17.78
CA ALA A 217 3.66 10.70 17.35
C ALA A 217 3.45 12.22 17.21
N LEU A 218 2.28 12.64 16.74
CA LEU A 218 1.90 14.04 16.61
C LEU A 218 1.74 14.71 17.98
N ASP A 219 1.12 14.06 18.96
CA ASP A 219 0.91 14.60 20.30
C ASP A 219 2.23 14.92 21.01
N LYS A 220 3.28 14.13 20.78
CA LYS A 220 4.64 14.38 21.29
C LYS A 220 5.28 15.66 20.75
N VAL A 221 4.84 16.14 19.58
CA VAL A 221 5.42 17.31 18.90
C VAL A 221 4.44 18.46 18.74
N LYS A 222 3.18 18.29 19.16
CA LYS A 222 2.07 19.24 18.94
C LYS A 222 2.34 20.62 19.53
N THR A 223 3.05 20.70 20.66
CA THR A 223 3.44 21.98 21.29
C THR A 223 4.54 22.72 20.54
N LYS A 224 5.31 22.03 19.68
CA LYS A 224 6.46 22.57 18.94
C LYS A 224 6.13 22.90 17.48
N VAL A 225 5.01 22.41 16.97
CA VAL A 225 4.62 22.49 15.56
C VAL A 225 3.44 23.45 15.40
N SER A 226 3.47 24.30 14.37
CA SER A 226 2.36 25.21 14.07
C SER A 226 1.10 24.46 13.65
N ALA A 227 -0.07 24.98 14.01
CA ALA A 227 -1.35 24.41 13.60
C ALA A 227 -1.49 24.29 12.07
N LEU A 228 -0.88 25.22 11.32
CA LEU A 228 -0.83 25.19 9.85
C LEU A 228 -0.11 23.93 9.33
N LYS A 229 1.06 23.58 9.86
CA LYS A 229 1.80 22.36 9.46
C LYS A 229 1.01 21.09 9.74
N ILE A 230 0.24 21.06 10.84
CA ILE A 230 -0.64 19.93 11.17
C ILE A 230 -1.80 19.84 10.15
N LYS A 231 -2.37 20.98 9.77
CA LYS A 231 -3.40 21.04 8.73
C LYS A 231 -2.84 20.53 7.39
N ASP A 232 -1.65 20.97 7.00
CA ASP A 232 -0.98 20.54 5.76
C ASP A 232 -0.69 19.03 5.76
N LEU A 233 -0.33 18.46 6.91
CA LEU A 233 -0.15 17.02 7.08
C LEU A 233 -1.46 16.25 6.81
N LYS A 234 -2.58 16.72 7.38
CA LYS A 234 -3.88 16.07 7.17
C LYS A 234 -4.40 16.25 5.75
N GLN A 235 -4.15 17.40 5.13
CA GLN A 235 -4.48 17.65 3.73
C GLN A 235 -3.66 16.76 2.78
N SER A 236 -2.35 16.64 3.00
CA SER A 236 -1.48 15.74 2.22
C SER A 236 -1.83 14.26 2.42
N PHE A 237 -2.24 13.85 3.63
CA PHE A 237 -2.80 12.53 3.88
C PHE A 237 -4.11 12.30 3.10
N SER A 238 -5.05 13.26 3.14
CA SER A 238 -6.29 13.18 2.38
C SER A 238 -6.02 13.09 0.87
N ALA A 239 -5.07 13.87 0.36
CA ALA A 239 -4.64 13.82 -1.04
C ALA A 239 -4.05 12.45 -1.42
N CYS A 240 -3.25 11.84 -0.54
CA CYS A 240 -2.75 10.48 -0.70
C CYS A 240 -3.90 9.47 -0.85
N VAL A 241 -4.86 9.49 0.08
CA VAL A 241 -6.01 8.56 0.05
C VAL A 241 -6.88 8.78 -1.19
N LYS A 242 -7.14 10.04 -1.58
CA LYS A 242 -7.89 10.37 -2.81
C LYS A 242 -7.22 9.83 -4.06
N GLU A 243 -5.91 9.91 -4.17
CA GLU A 243 -5.17 9.36 -5.31
C GLU A 243 -5.20 7.82 -5.32
N ILE A 244 -5.04 7.16 -4.16
CA ILE A 244 -5.19 5.70 -4.05
C ILE A 244 -6.57 5.28 -4.56
N LEU A 245 -7.62 5.89 -4.04
CA LEU A 245 -9.01 5.61 -4.43
C LEU A 245 -9.23 5.85 -5.93
N THR A 246 -8.75 6.97 -6.47
CA THR A 246 -8.89 7.30 -7.89
C THR A 246 -8.26 6.22 -8.77
N ARG A 247 -7.04 5.77 -8.45
CA ARG A 247 -6.34 4.74 -9.22
C ARG A 247 -7.00 3.37 -9.08
N MET A 248 -7.42 2.99 -7.87
CA MET A 248 -8.12 1.74 -7.62
C MET A 248 -9.44 1.71 -8.40
N LEU A 249 -10.26 2.75 -8.33
CA LEU A 249 -11.53 2.80 -9.04
C LEU A 249 -11.36 2.82 -10.55
N GLN A 250 -10.34 3.51 -11.08
CA GLN A 250 -10.13 3.58 -12.53
C GLN A 250 -9.62 2.28 -13.15
N LYS A 251 -8.83 1.49 -12.41
CA LYS A 251 -8.05 0.37 -12.95
C LYS A 251 -8.47 -1.00 -12.43
N THR A 252 -9.40 -1.08 -11.48
CA THR A 252 -9.93 -2.37 -10.98
C THR A 252 -11.26 -2.75 -11.64
N PRO A 253 -11.70 -4.02 -11.52
CA PRO A 253 -13.00 -4.46 -12.01
C PRO A 253 -14.22 -3.74 -11.39
N LEU A 254 -14.03 -2.95 -10.32
CA LEU A 254 -15.08 -2.15 -9.70
C LEU A 254 -15.74 -1.14 -10.66
N ARG A 255 -15.04 -0.69 -11.70
CA ARG A 255 -15.63 0.23 -12.71
C ARG A 255 -16.41 -0.50 -13.80
N ALA A 256 -16.11 -1.77 -14.04
CA ALA A 256 -16.79 -2.55 -15.08
C ALA A 256 -18.28 -2.80 -14.75
N THR A 257 -18.69 -2.59 -13.50
CA THR A 257 -20.10 -2.62 -13.08
C THR A 257 -20.87 -1.34 -13.40
N ASN A 258 -20.18 -0.24 -13.75
CA ASN A 258 -20.78 1.12 -13.86
C ASN A 258 -20.92 1.59 -15.32
N VAL A 259 -20.94 0.67 -16.29
CA VAL A 259 -21.06 1.00 -17.71
C VAL A 259 -22.54 1.07 -18.11
N LYS A 260 -22.94 2.15 -18.80
CA LYS A 260 -24.31 2.39 -19.31
C LYS A 260 -24.85 1.16 -20.09
N PRO A 261 -26.17 0.88 -20.02
CA PRO A 261 -26.83 -0.19 -20.78
C PRO A 261 -26.55 -0.05 -22.28
N GLY A 262 -25.68 -0.91 -22.80
CA GLY A 262 -25.32 -0.96 -24.22
C GLY A 262 -23.86 -1.29 -24.55
N CYS A 263 -22.94 -1.21 -23.58
CA CYS A 263 -21.55 -1.62 -23.82
C CYS A 263 -21.40 -3.15 -23.69
N LYS A 264 -20.64 -3.78 -24.60
CA LYS A 264 -20.44 -5.24 -24.67
C LYS A 264 -20.04 -5.91 -23.34
N THR A 265 -19.49 -5.15 -22.40
CA THR A 265 -19.12 -5.56 -21.04
C THR A 265 -20.32 -5.96 -20.15
N GLN A 266 -21.50 -5.36 -20.35
CA GLN A 266 -22.67 -5.64 -19.50
C GLN A 266 -23.42 -6.91 -19.91
N ARG A 267 -23.29 -7.35 -21.18
CA ARG A 267 -23.83 -8.64 -21.63
C ARG A 267 -23.22 -9.83 -20.87
N ILE A 268 -22.04 -9.62 -20.27
CA ILE A 268 -21.26 -10.63 -19.53
C ILE A 268 -21.60 -10.60 -18.03
N ALA A 269 -21.88 -9.42 -17.46
CA ALA A 269 -22.27 -9.29 -16.05
C ALA A 269 -23.75 -9.62 -15.81
N LEU A 270 -24.64 -9.37 -16.79
CA LEU A 270 -26.07 -9.71 -16.68
C LEU A 270 -26.34 -11.22 -16.74
N THR A 271 -25.47 -12.01 -17.39
CA THR A 271 -25.60 -13.48 -17.42
C THR A 271 -25.41 -14.09 -16.03
N LEU A 272 -24.56 -13.48 -15.19
CA LEU A 272 -24.27 -13.95 -13.83
C LEU A 272 -25.46 -13.78 -12.88
N ARG A 273 -26.27 -12.71 -13.02
CA ARG A 273 -27.49 -12.53 -12.20
C ARG A 273 -28.61 -13.51 -12.55
N GLN A 274 -28.68 -13.99 -13.79
CA GLN A 274 -29.70 -14.94 -14.20
C GLN A 274 -29.33 -16.40 -13.87
N ASP A 275 -28.04 -16.77 -13.94
CA ASP A 275 -27.58 -18.14 -13.64
C ASP A 275 -27.59 -18.49 -12.13
N GLU A 276 -27.40 -17.53 -11.22
CA GLU A 276 -27.55 -17.78 -9.76
C GLU A 276 -28.98 -18.16 -9.37
N SER A 277 -29.99 -17.75 -10.15
CA SER A 277 -31.38 -18.18 -9.93
C SER A 277 -31.71 -19.56 -10.49
N ARG A 278 -30.78 -20.17 -11.26
CA ARG A 278 -31.00 -21.44 -11.97
C ARG A 278 -29.75 -22.34 -11.96
N SER A 279 -29.37 -22.90 -10.82
CA SER A 279 -28.89 -24.30 -10.82
C SER A 279 -28.71 -24.86 -9.41
N ARG A 280 -29.41 -25.97 -9.17
CA ARG A 280 -29.19 -26.90 -8.07
C ARG A 280 -27.78 -27.49 -8.20
N PHE A 281 -27.13 -27.65 -7.05
CA PHE A 281 -25.85 -28.33 -6.89
C PHE A 281 -25.81 -29.69 -7.62
N GLY A 282 -24.84 -29.85 -8.51
CA GLY A 282 -24.39 -31.13 -9.04
C GLY A 282 -22.87 -31.20 -8.89
N VAL A 283 -22.40 -32.17 -8.11
CA VAL A 283 -20.99 -32.45 -7.82
C VAL A 283 -20.27 -32.87 -9.12
N LEU A 284 -19.18 -32.18 -9.47
CA LEU A 284 -18.38 -32.50 -10.66
C LEU A 284 -17.41 -33.65 -10.36
N SER A 285 -17.27 -34.57 -11.32
CA SER A 285 -16.50 -35.82 -11.22
C SER A 285 -14.98 -35.63 -11.46
N PRO A 286 -14.13 -36.59 -11.07
CA PRO A 286 -12.67 -36.43 -10.99
C PRO A 286 -11.92 -36.12 -12.30
N GLU A 287 -12.53 -36.33 -13.46
CA GLU A 287 -11.85 -36.16 -14.76
C GLU A 287 -11.70 -34.69 -15.23
N GLU A 288 -12.43 -33.74 -14.63
CA GLU A 288 -12.37 -32.31 -15.01
C GLU A 288 -11.15 -31.55 -14.44
N THR A 289 -10.26 -32.22 -13.69
CA THR A 289 -9.05 -31.62 -13.11
C THR A 289 -7.86 -31.51 -14.08
N ARG A 290 -7.93 -32.06 -15.29
CA ARG A 290 -6.80 -32.10 -16.25
C ARG A 290 -6.67 -30.92 -17.20
N VAL A 291 -7.58 -29.93 -17.17
CA VAL A 291 -7.51 -28.73 -18.02
C VAL A 291 -7.30 -27.46 -17.18
N PHE A 292 -6.37 -27.52 -16.23
CA PHE A 292 -5.76 -26.32 -15.66
C PHE A 292 -4.35 -26.20 -16.26
N PRO A 293 -4.05 -25.14 -17.03
CA PRO A 293 -2.67 -24.84 -17.37
C PRO A 293 -1.93 -24.61 -16.06
N LYS A 294 -0.81 -25.32 -15.84
CA LYS A 294 0.13 -25.06 -14.75
C LYS A 294 0.42 -23.55 -14.74
N MET A 295 -0.12 -22.85 -13.74
CA MET A 295 0.26 -21.48 -13.44
C MET A 295 1.72 -21.51 -13.01
N TYR A 296 2.61 -21.03 -13.88
CA TYR A 296 3.98 -20.70 -13.47
C TYR A 296 3.90 -19.52 -12.50
N CYS A 297 3.83 -19.87 -11.22
CA CYS A 297 4.15 -18.99 -10.11
C CYS A 297 5.64 -18.62 -10.26
N TRP A 298 5.92 -17.39 -10.67
CA TRP A 298 7.29 -16.86 -10.67
C TRP A 298 7.73 -16.59 -9.23
N THR A 299 8.12 -17.66 -8.52
CA THR A 299 8.74 -17.60 -7.18
C THR A 299 10.02 -18.45 -7.04
N ARG A 300 10.64 -18.88 -8.14
CA ARG A 300 11.99 -19.48 -8.10
C ARG A 300 12.85 -18.97 -9.22
N GLU A 301 13.72 -18.03 -8.90
CA GLU A 301 15.12 -17.90 -9.33
C GLU A 301 15.64 -16.54 -8.83
N LEU A 302 16.91 -16.50 -8.40
CA LEU A 302 17.64 -15.36 -7.81
C LEU A 302 17.66 -15.23 -6.27
N LEU A 303 17.81 -16.35 -5.55
CA LEU A 303 18.59 -16.37 -4.31
C LEU A 303 19.87 -17.19 -4.56
N PRO A 304 21.09 -16.61 -4.44
CA PRO A 304 22.30 -17.43 -4.43
C PRO A 304 22.35 -18.26 -3.13
N PRO A 305 22.89 -19.49 -3.16
CA PRO A 305 22.93 -20.36 -2.00
C PRO A 305 23.81 -19.75 -0.90
N VAL A 306 23.22 -19.62 0.29
CA VAL A 306 23.96 -19.33 1.52
C VAL A 306 24.66 -20.62 1.93
N TRP A 307 25.98 -20.51 2.02
CA TRP A 307 26.94 -21.45 2.58
C TRP A 307 26.39 -22.18 3.83
N ALA A 308 26.29 -23.50 3.71
CA ALA A 308 26.35 -24.39 4.85
C ALA A 308 27.82 -24.40 5.33
N ARG A 309 28.03 -24.02 6.59
CA ARG A 309 29.24 -24.36 7.35
C ARG A 309 29.03 -25.70 8.05
N PRO A 310 30.10 -26.47 8.23
CA PRO A 310 30.75 -26.51 9.55
C PRO A 310 31.76 -25.39 9.75
#